data_AF-A0A031I866-F1
#
_entry.id   AF-A0A031I866-F1
#
_cell.length_a   1.000
_cell.length_b   1.000
_cell.length_c   1.000
_cell.angle_alpha   90.00
_cell.angle_beta   90.00
_cell.angle_gamma   90.00
#
_symmetry.space_group_name_H-M   'P 1'
#
loop_
_entity.id
_entity.type
_entity.pdbx_description
1 polymer ?
#
loop_
_entity_poly.entity_id
_entity_poly.type
_entity_poly.pdbx_seq_one_letter_code
_entity_poly.pdbx_strand_id
1 'polypeptide(L)'
;MKKLHLPAVVPNEGARLLARRIQAAYRGDLPFASRCMKIAMRDLQMMVDGTLVPGEELVRDVARATAHGIGRSDWRSRPVGGWFDAERIAA
;
A
#
# COMPACT_ATOMS: atom_id res chain seq x y z
N MET A 1 -5.35 -12.17 -15.08
CA MET A 1 -5.55 -11.27 -13.91
C MET A 1 -4.48 -11.60 -12.88
N LYS A 2 -3.72 -10.60 -12.38
CA LYS A 2 -2.78 -10.81 -11.26
C LYS A 2 -3.41 -10.23 -10.00
N LYS A 3 -3.61 -11.06 -8.99
CA LYS A 3 -4.10 -10.61 -7.67
C LYS A 3 -2.95 -9.97 -6.90
N LEU A 4 -3.28 -9.09 -5.96
CA LEU A 4 -2.32 -8.60 -4.97
C LEU A 4 -1.73 -9.78 -4.20
N HIS A 5 -0.40 -9.86 -4.17
CA HIS A 5 0.31 -10.84 -3.35
C HIS A 5 0.78 -10.18 -2.06
N LEU A 6 0.63 -10.86 -0.94
CA LEU A 6 1.03 -10.38 0.38
C LEU A 6 2.08 -11.33 0.96
N PRO A 7 3.27 -10.86 1.33
CA PRO A 7 4.22 -11.70 2.06
C PRO A 7 3.69 -11.99 3.48
N ALA A 8 4.25 -13.01 4.12
CA ALA A 8 3.82 -13.45 5.45
C ALA A 8 3.93 -12.36 6.53
N VAL A 9 4.88 -11.44 6.37
CA VAL A 9 5.15 -10.34 7.32
C VAL A 9 4.95 -9.00 6.62
N VAL A 10 4.33 -8.07 7.33
CA VAL A 10 4.17 -6.68 6.87
C VAL A 10 5.51 -5.95 6.96
N PRO A 11 6.05 -5.41 5.85
CA PRO A 11 7.40 -4.83 5.87
C PRO A 11 7.47 -3.43 6.48
N ASN A 12 6.45 -2.59 6.28
CA ASN A 12 6.33 -1.25 6.87
C ASN A 12 4.86 -0.78 6.83
N GLU A 13 4.56 0.34 7.49
CA GLU A 13 3.20 0.87 7.57
C GLU A 13 2.65 1.30 6.21
N GLY A 14 3.48 1.93 5.35
CA GLY A 14 3.08 2.32 4.00
C GLY A 14 2.59 1.14 3.15
N ALA A 15 3.31 0.02 3.22
CA ALA A 15 2.91 -1.23 2.56
C ALA A 15 1.56 -1.75 3.09
N ARG A 16 1.38 -1.75 4.42
CA ARG A 16 0.13 -2.16 5.09
C ARG A 16 -1.06 -1.34 4.60
N LEU A 17 -0.91 -0.01 4.63
CA LEU A 17 -1.95 0.92 4.22
C LEU A 17 -2.25 0.79 2.71
N LEU A 18 -1.22 0.59 1.89
CA LEU A 18 -1.38 0.39 0.46
C LEU A 18 -2.17 -0.90 0.17
N ALA A 19 -1.82 -2.01 0.82
CA ALA A 19 -2.54 -3.27 0.69
C ALA A 19 -4.00 -3.13 1.14
N ARG A 20 -4.27 -2.46 2.27
CA ARG A 20 -5.64 -2.15 2.74
C ARG A 20 -6.42 -1.32 1.73
N ARG A 21 -5.80 -0.28 1.17
CA ARG A 21 -6.42 0.55 0.14
C ARG A 21 -6.79 -0.26 -1.10
N ILE A 22 -5.86 -1.10 -1.58
CA ILE A 22 -6.08 -1.93 -2.77
C ILE A 22 -7.17 -2.97 -2.52
N GLN A 23 -7.19 -3.59 -1.34
CA GLN A 23 -8.23 -4.53 -0.96
C GLN A 23 -9.61 -3.84 -0.87
N ALA A 24 -9.70 -2.71 -0.18
CA ALA A 24 -10.98 -2.03 0.06
C ALA A 24 -11.56 -1.39 -1.21
N ALA A 25 -10.73 -0.70 -2.01
CA ALA A 25 -11.19 0.06 -3.18
C ALA A 25 -11.27 -0.77 -4.45
N TYR A 26 -10.38 -1.76 -4.59
CA TYR A 26 -10.18 -2.50 -5.84
C TYR A 26 -10.33 -4.02 -5.66
N ARG A 27 -10.78 -4.48 -4.49
CA ARG A 27 -11.01 -5.91 -4.18
C ARG A 27 -9.77 -6.79 -4.38
N GLY A 28 -8.58 -6.21 -4.21
CA GLY A 28 -7.31 -6.93 -4.43
C GLY A 28 -6.92 -7.11 -5.91
N ASP A 29 -7.66 -6.51 -6.85
CA ASP A 29 -7.31 -6.50 -8.28
C ASP A 29 -6.20 -5.49 -8.54
N LEU A 30 -4.98 -5.99 -8.67
CA LEU A 30 -3.79 -5.17 -8.84
C LEU A 30 -3.71 -4.47 -10.22
N PRO A 31 -4.05 -5.12 -11.35
CA PRO A 31 -4.21 -4.43 -12.64
C PRO A 31 -5.22 -3.29 -12.60
N PHE A 32 -6.34 -3.46 -11.91
CA PHE A 32 -7.34 -2.40 -11.78
C PHE A 32 -6.83 -1.26 -10.89
N ALA A 33 -6.23 -1.60 -9.74
CA ALA A 33 -5.57 -0.63 -8.86
C ALA A 33 -4.51 0.19 -9.60
N SER A 34 -3.66 -0.45 -10.39
CA SER A 34 -2.63 0.20 -11.22
C SER A 34 -3.22 1.25 -12.16
N ARG A 35 -4.33 0.93 -12.85
CA ARG A 35 -5.01 1.88 -13.73
C ARG A 35 -5.62 3.05 -12.97
N CYS A 36 -6.28 2.79 -11.84
CA CYS A 36 -6.93 3.81 -11.04
C CYS A 36 -5.94 4.75 -10.34
N MET A 37 -4.84 4.19 -9.82
CA MET A 37 -3.80 4.94 -9.11
C MET A 37 -2.77 5.56 -10.06
N LYS A 38 -2.78 5.19 -11.34
CA LYS A 38 -1.78 5.58 -12.35
C LYS A 38 -0.33 5.26 -11.95
N ILE A 39 -0.15 4.18 -11.19
CA ILE A 39 1.16 3.66 -10.77
C ILE A 39 1.36 2.31 -11.43
N ALA A 40 2.58 2.00 -11.89
CA ALA A 40 2.86 0.73 -12.52
C ALA A 40 2.53 -0.44 -11.57
N MET A 41 1.88 -1.47 -12.12
CA MET A 41 1.48 -2.66 -11.37
C MET A 41 2.68 -3.31 -10.64
N ARG A 42 3.86 -3.28 -11.28
CA ARG A 42 5.11 -3.78 -10.70
C ARG A 42 5.48 -3.01 -9.42
N ASP A 43 5.41 -1.68 -9.46
CA ASP A 43 5.81 -0.84 -8.34
C ASP A 43 4.83 -0.99 -7.16
N LEU A 44 3.53 -1.10 -7.46
CA LEU A 44 2.52 -1.42 -6.43
C LEU A 44 2.84 -2.74 -5.73
N GLN A 45 3.16 -3.80 -6.49
CA GLN A 45 3.52 -5.09 -5.91
C GLN A 45 4.83 -5.00 -5.11
N MET A 46 5.87 -4.37 -5.64
CA MET A 46 7.16 -4.24 -4.97
C MET A 46 7.08 -3.40 -3.68
N MET A 47 6.24 -2.35 -3.67
CA MET A 47 5.98 -1.57 -2.45
C MET A 47 5.26 -2.40 -1.39
N VAL A 48 4.28 -3.22 -1.78
CA VAL A 48 3.58 -4.12 -0.86
C VAL A 48 4.49 -5.25 -0.36
N ASP A 49 5.33 -5.82 -1.22
CA ASP A 49 6.32 -6.83 -0.85
C ASP A 49 7.46 -6.26 0.03
N GLY A 50 7.59 -4.94 0.11
CA GLY A 50 8.68 -4.26 0.83
C GLY A 50 10.02 -4.29 0.10
N THR A 51 10.06 -4.77 -1.14
CA THR A 51 11.26 -4.76 -1.99
C THR A 51 11.54 -3.40 -2.62
N LEU A 52 10.56 -2.48 -2.56
CA LEU A 52 10.69 -1.08 -2.96
C LEU A 52 10.21 -0.15 -1.84
N VAL A 53 11.10 0.72 -1.36
CA VAL A 53 10.72 1.91 -0.59
C VAL A 53 10.64 3.07 -1.57
N PRO A 54 9.48 3.73 -1.72
CA PRO A 54 9.30 4.73 -2.78
C PRO A 54 10.14 5.99 -2.55
N GLY A 55 10.69 6.51 -3.64
CA GLY A 55 11.28 7.86 -3.70
C GLY A 55 10.21 8.95 -3.67
N GLU A 56 10.64 10.22 -3.71
CA GLU A 56 9.75 11.36 -3.49
C GLU A 56 8.60 11.47 -4.51
N GLU A 57 8.89 11.25 -5.79
CA GLU A 57 7.88 11.29 -6.86
C GLU A 57 6.80 10.23 -6.64
N LEU A 58 7.21 8.97 -6.44
CA LEU A 58 6.28 7.87 -6.23
C LEU A 58 5.48 8.03 -4.91
N VAL A 59 6.08 8.60 -3.87
CA VAL A 59 5.34 8.97 -2.65
C VAL A 59 4.25 9.99 -2.96
N ARG A 60 4.53 11.02 -3.77
CA ARG A 60 3.52 12.02 -4.15
C ARG A 60 2.39 11.40 -4.97
N ASP A 61 2.70 10.47 -5.86
CA ASP A 61 1.69 9.77 -6.66
C ASP A 61 0.80 8.88 -5.78
N VAL A 62 1.38 8.10 -4.87
CA VAL A 62 0.60 7.31 -3.92
C VAL A 62 -0.25 8.20 -3.02
N ALA A 63 0.31 9.28 -2.49
CA ALA A 63 -0.43 10.23 -1.66
C ALA A 63 -1.63 10.81 -2.43
N ARG A 64 -1.46 11.25 -3.68
CA ARG A 64 -2.57 11.74 -4.52
C ARG A 64 -3.62 10.65 -4.76
N ALA A 65 -3.22 9.43 -5.10
CA ALA A 65 -4.12 8.31 -5.37
C ALA A 65 -4.90 7.84 -4.13
N THR A 66 -4.40 8.17 -2.94
CA THR A 66 -4.98 7.82 -1.64
C THR A 66 -5.57 9.00 -0.89
N ALA A 67 -5.78 10.15 -1.55
CA ALA A 67 -6.27 11.38 -0.92
C ALA A 67 -5.48 11.78 0.34
N HIS A 68 -4.14 11.67 0.24
CA HIS A 68 -3.15 11.91 1.29
C HIS A 68 -3.21 10.96 2.50
N GLY A 69 -3.89 9.82 2.38
CA GLY A 69 -3.96 8.81 3.44
C GLY A 69 -2.69 7.95 3.61
N ILE A 70 -1.75 8.01 2.66
CA ILE A 70 -0.44 7.36 2.76
C ILE A 70 0.65 8.38 2.44
N GLY A 71 1.47 8.69 3.43
CA GLY A 71 2.51 9.70 3.39
C GLY A 71 3.93 9.14 3.43
N ARG A 72 4.91 10.05 3.35
CA ARG A 72 6.35 9.70 3.35
C ARG A 72 6.79 8.96 4.60
N SER A 73 6.24 9.35 5.76
CA SER A 73 6.57 8.76 7.07
C SER A 73 6.21 7.29 7.13
N ASP A 74 5.09 6.89 6.53
CA ASP A 74 4.54 5.54 6.68
C ASP A 74 5.46 4.48 6.08
N TRP A 75 6.14 4.82 4.98
CA TRP A 75 7.13 3.96 4.33
C TRP A 75 8.37 3.67 5.18
N ARG A 76 8.60 4.45 6.24
CA ARG A 76 9.74 4.34 7.15
C ARG A 76 9.32 3.97 8.58
N SER A 77 8.03 3.87 8.83
CA SER A 77 7.46 3.52 10.12
C SER A 77 7.27 2.00 10.24
N ARG A 78 7.36 1.50 11.47
CA ARG A 78 6.98 0.12 11.79
C ARG A 78 5.47 -0.07 11.52
N PRO A 79 5.05 -1.24 11.02
CA PRO A 79 3.63 -1.50 10.79
C PRO A 79 2.88 -1.50 12.13
N VAL A 80 1.70 -0.88 12.15
CA VAL A 80 0.86 -0.78 13.34
C VAL A 80 0.19 -2.12 13.69
N GLY A 81 0.04 -3.01 12.71
CA GLY A 81 -0.54 -4.35 12.88
C GLY A 81 -0.36 -5.21 11.63
N GLY A 82 -1.08 -6.32 11.56
CA GLY A 82 -1.16 -7.20 10.40
C GLY A 82 -1.85 -6.55 9.20
N TRP A 83 -1.82 -7.24 8.06
CA TRP A 83 -2.31 -6.74 6.77
C TRP A 83 -3.71 -6.16 6.80
N PHE A 84 -4.63 -6.80 7.54
CA PHE A 84 -6.03 -6.41 7.61
C PHE A 84 -6.56 -6.41 9.04
N ASP A 85 -5.68 -6.23 10.03
CA ASP A 85 -6.09 -6.12 11.41
C ASP A 85 -7.05 -4.92 11.58
N ALA A 86 -8.09 -5.12 12.39
CA ALA A 86 -8.96 -4.04 12.80
C ALA A 86 -8.12 -2.96 13.48
N GLU A 87 -8.32 -1.70 13.13
CA GLU A 87 -7.74 -0.60 13.89
C GLU A 87 -8.23 -0.74 15.31
N ARG A 88 -7.32 -1.02 16.25
CA ARG A 88 -7.64 -0.99 17.66
C ARG A 88 -7.99 0.48 17.95
N ILE A 89 -9.29 0.77 17.98
CA ILE A 89 -9.81 2.07 18.41
C ILE A 89 -9.11 2.34 19.76
N ALA A 90 -8.28 3.39 19.79
CA ALA A 90 -7.70 3.84 21.04
C ALA A 90 -8.88 4.24 21.93
N ALA A 91 -9.07 3.49 23.01
CA ALA A 91 -10.02 3.82 24.07
C ALA A 91 -9.57 5.07 24.83
#